data_AF-A0A9W6R7J2-F1
#
_entry.id   AF-A0A9W6R7J2-F1
#
_cell.length_a   1.000
_cell.length_b   1.000
_cell.length_c   1.000
_cell.angle_alpha   90.00
_cell.angle_beta   90.00
_cell.angle_gamma   90.00
#
_symmetry.space_group_name_H-M   'P 1'
#
loop_
_entity.id
_entity.type
_entity.pdbx_description
1 polymer ?
#
loop_
_entity_poly.entity_id
_entity_poly.type
_entity_poly.pdbx_seq_one_letter_code
_entity_poly.pdbx_strand_id
1 'polypeptide(L)' 'MPARVPGRAGRWSPGGILTYPSDRLYREVGYLAYHLHWSLDDLLDLEHPERLRFVDEVARINTRREQGV' A
#
# COMPACT_ATOMS: atom_id res chain seq x y z
N MET A 1 18.43 28.49 -13.85
CA MET A 1 18.75 27.07 -14.13
C MET A 1 18.69 26.29 -12.81
N PRO A 2 17.70 25.43 -12.53
CA PRO A 2 17.69 24.59 -11.34
C PRO A 2 18.36 23.23 -11.62
N ALA A 3 19.33 22.87 -10.79
CA ALA A 3 20.02 21.58 -10.84
C ALA A 3 19.14 20.47 -10.24
N ARG A 4 19.13 19.32 -10.93
CA ARG A 4 18.40 18.10 -10.60
C ARG A 4 18.97 17.42 -9.35
N VAL A 5 18.06 16.90 -8.53
CA VAL A 5 18.29 15.94 -7.44
C VAL A 5 18.61 14.56 -8.02
N PRO A 6 19.31 13.67 -7.28
CA PRO A 6 18.54 12.68 -6.54
C PRO A 6 19.11 12.40 -5.15
N GLY A 7 18.32 12.73 -4.12
CA GLY A 7 18.54 12.27 -2.76
C GLY A 7 18.30 10.77 -2.70
N ARG A 8 19.36 10.03 -2.39
CA ARG A 8 19.41 8.56 -2.34
C ARG A 8 18.40 8.00 -1.35
N ALA A 9 17.78 6.90 -1.78
CA ALA A 9 16.95 6.00 -0.99
C ALA A 9 17.56 5.73 0.39
N GLY A 10 16.82 6.13 1.42
CA GLY A 10 17.06 5.74 2.80
C GLY A 10 16.99 4.21 2.92
N ARG A 11 18.15 3.63 3.19
CA ARG A 11 18.39 2.24 3.51
C ARG A 11 17.46 1.82 4.67
N TRP A 12 16.54 0.90 4.42
CA TRP A 12 15.76 0.23 5.46
C TRP A 12 16.69 -0.52 6.42
N SER A 13 16.54 -0.26 7.73
CA SER A 13 17.15 -1.04 8.81
C SER A 13 16.10 -2.05 9.32
N PRO A 14 16.39 -3.37 9.38
CA PRO A 14 15.40 -4.40 9.71
C PRO A 14 15.34 -4.73 11.21
N GLY A 15 15.53 -3.75 12.10
CA GLY A 15 15.56 -4.03 13.53
C GLY A 15 15.43 -2.77 14.38
N GLY A 16 14.23 -2.54 14.92
CA GLY A 16 13.98 -1.45 15.86
C GLY A 16 12.52 -1.03 15.86
N ILE A 17 11.72 -1.70 16.70
CA ILE A 17 10.27 -1.56 16.89
C ILE A 17 9.44 -2.20 15.77
N LEU A 18 8.57 -3.13 16.17
CA LEU A 18 7.64 -3.91 15.35
C LEU A 18 6.54 -3.05 14.70
N THR A 19 6.79 -1.77 14.43
CA THR A 19 5.81 -0.89 13.79
C THR A 19 5.88 -1.19 12.31
N TYR A 20 4.75 -1.67 11.77
CA TYR A 20 4.60 -1.78 10.33
C TYR A 20 5.03 -0.45 9.69
N PRO A 21 5.96 -0.45 8.72
CA PRO A 21 6.48 0.78 8.15
C PRO A 21 5.30 1.57 7.60
N SER A 22 5.10 2.77 8.13
CA SER A 22 3.94 3.62 7.84
C SER A 22 3.75 3.85 6.35
N ASP A 23 4.84 4.01 5.59
CA ASP A 23 4.82 4.08 4.13
C ASP A 23 4.12 2.89 3.45
N ARG A 24 4.28 1.68 3.99
CA ARG A 24 3.63 0.48 3.46
C ARG A 24 2.14 0.48 3.78
N LEU A 25 1.76 0.87 5.00
CA LEU A 25 0.36 1.02 5.40
C LEU A 25 -0.36 2.01 4.49
N TYR A 26 0.23 3.20 4.27
CA TYR A 26 -0.35 4.22 3.40
C TYR A 26 -0.56 3.72 1.97
N ARG A 27 0.37 2.90 1.46
CA ARG A 27 0.26 2.32 0.12
C ARG A 27 -0.89 1.32 0.01
N GLU A 28 -1.04 0.43 0.98
CA GLU A 28 -2.11 -0.57 1.02
C GLU A 28 -3.48 0.10 1.12
N VAL A 29 -3.61 1.05 2.04
CA VAL A 29 -4.84 1.78 2.26
C VAL A 29 -5.20 2.64 1.05
N GLY A 30 -4.23 3.32 0.44
CA GLY A 30 -4.44 4.07 -0.80
C GLY A 30 -4.89 3.19 -1.97
N TYR A 31 -4.29 1.99 -2.11
CA TYR A 31 -4.69 1.02 -3.12
C TYR A 31 -6.14 0.56 -2.94
N LEU A 32 -6.50 0.18 -1.71
CA LEU A 32 -7.88 -0.24 -1.40
C LEU A 32 -8.88 0.89 -1.55
N ALA A 33 -8.56 2.10 -1.07
CA ALA A 33 -9.44 3.26 -1.21
C ALA A 33 -9.68 3.60 -2.69
N TYR A 34 -8.67 3.49 -3.55
CA TYR A 34 -8.80 3.73 -4.98
C TYR A 34 -9.69 2.69 -5.68
N HIS A 35 -9.59 1.41 -5.31
CA HIS A 35 -10.30 0.32 -5.98
C HIS A 35 -11.67 -0.03 -5.39
N LEU A 36 -11.87 0.18 -4.10
CA LEU A 36 -13.11 -0.16 -3.38
C LEU A 36 -13.93 1.08 -3.00
N HIS A 37 -13.34 2.28 -3.11
CA HIS A 37 -13.97 3.54 -2.70
C HIS A 37 -14.39 3.60 -1.23
N TRP A 38 -13.76 2.79 -0.36
CA TRP A 38 -13.98 2.85 1.08
C TRP A 38 -13.26 4.05 1.70
N SER A 39 -13.77 4.51 2.85
CA SER A 39 -13.17 5.64 3.57
C SER A 39 -11.85 5.22 4.21
N LEU A 40 -10.98 6.20 4.42
CA LEU A 40 -9.69 5.99 5.10
C LEU A 40 -9.89 5.38 6.50
N ASP A 41 -10.85 5.88 7.26
CA ASP A 41 -11.19 5.38 8.59
C ASP A 41 -11.57 3.90 8.58
N ASP A 42 -12.44 3.47 7.66
CA ASP A 42 -12.87 2.07 7.54
C ASP A 42 -11.67 1.13 7.26
N LEU A 43 -10.70 1.59 6.47
CA LEU A 43 -9.51 0.81 6.11
C LEU A 43 -8.44 0.79 7.20
N LEU A 44 -8.40 1.83 8.04
CA LEU A 44 -7.53 1.90 9.21
C LEU A 44 -8.07 1.07 10.38
N ASP A 45 -9.39 0.90 10.46
CA ASP A 45 -10.06 0.05 11.46
C ASP A 45 -9.86 -1.45 11.19
N LEU A 46 -9.63 -1.84 9.92
CA LEU A 46 -9.33 -3.23 9.56
C LEU A 46 -8.05 -3.76 10.25
N GLU A 47 -8.17 -4.96 10.79
CA GLU A 47 -7.02 -5.67 11.33
C GLU A 47 -5.96 -5.87 10.24
N HIS A 48 -4.69 -5.79 10.67
CA HIS A 48 -3.55 -5.94 9.77
C HIS A 48 -3.61 -7.18 8.85
N PRO A 49 -3.89 -8.41 9.35
CA PRO A 49 -4.00 -9.58 8.49
C PRO A 49 -5.19 -9.52 7.51
N GLU A 50 -6.30 -8.89 7.89
CA GLU A 50 -7.48 -8.78 7.04
C GLU A 50 -7.23 -7.82 5.89
N ARG A 51 -6.64 -6.67 6.16
CA ARG A 51 -6.26 -5.70 5.12
C ARG A 51 -5.34 -6.32 4.07
N LEU A 52 -4.36 -7.13 4.49
CA LEU A 52 -3.47 -7.83 3.56
C LEU A 52 -4.22 -8.81 2.64
N ARG A 53 -5.24 -9.51 3.15
CA ARG A 53 -6.09 -10.40 2.33
C ARG A 53 -6.87 -9.62 1.28
N PHE A 54 -7.44 -8.48 1.66
CA PHE A 54 -8.17 -7.63 0.71
C PHE A 54 -7.24 -7.08 -0.39
N VAL A 55 -6.02 -6.67 -0.03
CA VAL A 55 -5.02 -6.22 -1.02
C VAL A 55 -4.72 -7.31 -2.04
N ASP A 56 -4.48 -8.55 -1.58
CA ASP A 56 -4.21 -9.69 -2.46
C ASP A 56 -5.40 -10.00 -3.39
N GLU A 57 -6.61 -10.04 -2.83
CA GLU A 57 -7.81 -10.38 -3.61
C GLU A 57 -8.12 -9.33 -4.67
N VAL A 58 -8.04 -8.04 -4.32
CA VAL A 58 -8.25 -6.95 -5.28
C VAL A 58 -7.18 -6.98 -6.38
N ALA A 59 -5.91 -7.25 -6.03
CA ALA A 59 -4.84 -7.44 -7.02
C ALA A 59 -5.13 -8.61 -7.97
N ARG A 60 -5.61 -9.75 -7.46
CA ARG A 60 -5.97 -10.92 -8.28
C ARG A 60 -7.15 -10.63 -9.21
N ILE A 61 -8.16 -9.91 -8.73
CA ILE A 61 -9.32 -9.51 -9.56
C ILE A 61 -8.87 -8.58 -10.68
N ASN A 62 -8.10 -7.53 -10.36
CA ASN A 62 -7.62 -6.56 -11.35
C ASN A 62 -6.71 -7.22 -12.39
N THR A 63 -5.79 -8.07 -11.95
CA THR A 63 -4.88 -8.82 -12.85
C THR A 63 -5.67 -9.67 -13.86
N ARG A 64 -6.77 -10.32 -13.45
CA ARG A 64 -7.64 -11.06 -14.37
C ARG A 64 -8.41 -10.15 -15.33
N ARG A 65 -8.85 -8.97 -14.87
CA ARG A 65 -9.55 -7.99 -15.71
C ARG A 65 -8.64 -7.42 -16.79
N GLU A 66 -7.37 -7.13 -16.46
CA GLU A 66 -6.39 -6.59 -17.40
C GLU A 66 -5.95 -7.60 -18.47
N GLN A 67 -5.92 -8.91 -18.14
CA GLN A 67 -5.57 -9.98 -19.10
C GLN A 67 -6.69 -10.33 -20.08
N GLY A 68 -7.91 -9.81 -19.89
CA GLY A 68 -9.06 -10.04 -20.76
C GLY A 68 -9.27 -8.97 -21.84
N VAL A 69 -8.28 -8.09 -22.05
CA VAL A 69 -8.29 -7.00 -23.05
C VAL A 69 -7.32 -7.31 -24.18
#